data_AF-A0A957RDY2-F1
#
_entry.id   AF-A0A957RDY2-F1
#
_cell.length_a   1.000
_cell.length_b   1.000
_cell.length_c   1.000
_cell.angle_alpha   90.00
_cell.angle_beta   90.00
_cell.angle_gamma   90.00
#
_symmetry.space_group_name_H-M   'P 1'
#
loop_
_entity.id
_entity.type
_entity.pdbx_description
1 polymer ?
#
loop_
_entity_poly.entity_id
_entity_poly.type
_entity_poly.pdbx_seq_one_letter_code
_entity_poly.pdbx_strand_id
1 'polypeptide(L)' 'MKVKMILPALTEAVSPFWRPIKYSLFPPLGLATLAGYLPDDWDVEIQDEHVERLRLDDCPDIVAIQVYIT' A
#
# COMPACT_ATOMS: atom_id res chain seq x y z
N MET A 1 15.36 8.28 -7.29
CA MET A 1 15.10 6.83 -7.27
C MET A 1 13.61 6.61 -7.14
N LYS A 2 13.02 5.63 -7.83
CA LYS A 2 11.57 5.37 -7.81
C LYS A 2 11.24 4.24 -6.82
N VAL A 3 10.43 4.55 -5.82
CA VAL A 3 9.97 3.60 -4.79
C VAL A 3 8.46 3.44 -4.87
N LYS A 4 8.00 2.20 -4.88
CA LYS A 4 6.57 1.87 -4.83
C LYS A 4 6.25 1.13 -3.54
N MET A 5 5.36 1.67 -2.74
CA MET A 5 4.90 1.10 -1.48
C MET A 5 3.47 0.61 -1.63
N ILE A 6 3.22 -0.64 -1.27
CA ILE A 6 1.94 -1.31 -1.53
C ILE A 6 1.32 -1.77 -0.20
N LEU A 7 0.07 -1.37 0.02
CA LEU A 7 -0.82 -2.02 0.99
C LEU A 7 -1.75 -2.97 0.22
N PRO A 8 -1.44 -4.28 0.17
CA PRO A 8 -2.30 -5.26 -0.49
C PRO A 8 -3.60 -5.42 0.29
N ALA A 9 -4.70 -5.69 -0.39
CA ALA A 9 -5.97 -5.97 0.24
C ALA A 9 -5.98 -7.41 0.76
N LEU A 10 -6.55 -7.62 1.95
CA LEU A 10 -6.79 -8.98 2.44
C LEU A 10 -7.77 -9.70 1.48
N THR A 11 -7.54 -10.99 1.23
CA THR A 11 -8.46 -11.80 0.40
C THR A 11 -9.87 -11.82 1.00
N GLU A 12 -9.96 -11.74 2.33
CA GLU A 12 -11.19 -11.61 3.08
C GLU A 12 -11.89 -10.26 2.85
N ALA A 13 -11.15 -9.20 2.50
CA ALA A 13 -11.72 -7.88 2.18
C ALA A 13 -12.49 -7.85 0.85
N VAL A 14 -12.25 -8.82 -0.04
CA VAL A 14 -13.04 -9.02 -1.27
C VAL A 14 -14.16 -10.06 -1.11
N SER A 15 -14.28 -10.71 0.06
CA SER A 15 -15.31 -11.70 0.34
C SER A 15 -16.62 -11.04 0.82
N PRO A 16 -17.80 -11.41 0.27
CA PRO A 16 -19.09 -10.85 0.69
C PRO A 16 -19.52 -11.24 2.11
N PHE A 17 -18.82 -12.19 2.74
CA PHE A 17 -19.16 -12.71 4.08
C PHE A 17 -18.37 -12.06 5.21
N TRP A 18 -17.38 -11.24 4.89
CA TRP A 18 -16.59 -10.52 5.89
C TRP A 18 -17.03 -9.06 5.92
N ARG A 19 -17.29 -8.51 7.11
CA ARG A 19 -17.38 -7.06 7.31
C ARG A 19 -15.97 -6.61 7.69
N PRO A 20 -15.15 -6.10 6.75
CA PRO A 20 -13.83 -5.65 7.10
C PRO A 20 -13.98 -4.48 8.09
N ILE A 21 -13.05 -4.34 9.02
CA ILE A 21 -12.71 -2.99 9.50
C ILE A 21 -12.55 -2.17 8.23
N LYS A 22 -13.21 -1.00 8.13
CA LYS A 22 -13.16 -0.19 6.91
C LYS A 22 -11.74 0.36 6.75
N TYR A 23 -10.79 -0.46 6.30
CA TYR A 23 -9.39 -0.11 6.07
C TYR A 23 -9.31 1.06 5.08
N SER A 24 -10.24 1.13 4.13
CA SER A 24 -10.45 2.29 3.26
C SER A 24 -10.66 3.63 3.97
N LEU A 25 -11.02 3.64 5.26
CA LEU A 25 -11.17 4.86 6.06
C LEU A 25 -9.88 5.27 6.79
N PHE A 26 -8.86 4.41 6.79
CA PHE A 26 -7.60 4.65 7.50
C PHE A 26 -6.45 4.55 6.50
N PRO A 27 -5.81 5.67 6.15
CA PRO A 27 -4.67 5.62 5.23
C PRO A 27 -3.53 4.79 5.84
N PRO A 28 -2.65 4.21 5.00
CA PRO A 28 -1.52 3.39 5.45
C PRO A 28 -0.44 4.25 6.14
N LEU A 29 -0.70 4.67 7.38
CA LEU A 29 0.15 5.61 8.13
C LEU A 29 1.58 5.07 8.32
N GLY A 30 1.75 3.75 8.46
CA GLY A 30 3.07 3.12 8.53
C GLY A 30 3.89 3.36 7.25
N LEU A 31 3.28 3.15 6.07
CA LEU A 31 3.92 3.43 4.78
C LEU A 31 4.17 4.94 4.61
N ALA A 32 3.21 5.80 4.96
CA ALA A 32 3.39 7.25 4.91
C ALA A 32 4.54 7.73 5.81
N THR A 33 4.71 7.10 6.97
CA THR A 33 5.82 7.39 7.90
C THR A 33 7.15 6.97 7.31
N LEU A 34 7.24 5.77 6.72
CA LEU A 34 8.45 5.30 6.03
C LEU A 34 8.80 6.18 4.83
N ALA A 35 7.80 6.61 4.05
CA ALA A 35 8.00 7.55 2.94
C ALA A 35 8.62 8.86 3.43
N GLY A 36 8.19 9.38 4.58
CA GLY A 36 8.76 10.59 5.20
C GLY A 36 10.20 10.46 5.70
N TYR A 37 10.76 9.24 5.78
CA TYR A 37 12.18 9.01 6.09
C TYR A 37 13.06 8.88 4.84
N LEU A 38 12.47 8.82 3.64
CA LEU A 38 13.24 8.73 2.40
C LEU A 38 13.80 10.11 1.99
N PRO A 39 14.90 10.15 1.22
CA PRO A 39 15.45 11.40 0.70
C PRO A 39 14.44 12.19 -0.16
N ASP A 40 14.49 13.52 -0.07
CA ASP A 40 13.57 14.43 -0.78
C ASP A 40 13.67 14.32 -2.32
N ASP A 41 14.78 13.81 -2.85
CA ASP A 41 15.02 13.60 -4.29
C ASP A 41 14.53 12.24 -4.80
N TRP A 42 13.90 11.43 -3.94
CA TRP A 42 13.30 10.15 -4.32
C TRP A 42 11.82 10.34 -4.68
N ASP A 43 11.40 9.63 -5.73
CA ASP A 43 10.01 9.58 -6.17
C ASP A 43 9.32 8.40 -5.47
N VAL A 44 8.34 8.69 -4.62
CA VAL A 44 7.69 7.70 -3.76
C VAL A 44 6.19 7.67 -4.06
N GLU A 45 5.70 6.49 -4.45
CA GLU A 45 4.28 6.23 -4.66
C GLU A 45 3.76 5.24 -3.60
N ILE A 46 2.60 5.54 -3.01
CA ILE A 46 1.87 4.59 -2.15
C ILE A 46 0.60 4.16 -2.90
N GLN A 47 0.42 2.86 -3.13
CA GLN A 47 -0.83 2.28 -3.65
C GLN A 47 -1.51 1.44 -2.56
N ASP A 48 -2.78 1.75 -2.29
CA ASP A 48 -3.62 1.02 -1.34
C ASP A 48 -4.70 0.24 -2.09
N GLU A 49 -4.56 -1.08 -2.13
CA GLU A 49 -5.48 -1.97 -2.84
C GLU A 49 -6.89 -2.01 -2.20
N HIS A 50 -7.07 -1.47 -0.99
CA HIS A 50 -8.40 -1.34 -0.38
C HIS A 50 -9.26 -0.26 -1.04
N VAL A 51 -8.65 0.68 -1.78
CA VAL A 51 -9.36 1.83 -2.37
C VAL A 51 -9.13 1.98 -3.88
N GLU A 52 -8.12 1.34 -4.44
CA GLU A 52 -7.83 1.35 -5.87
C GLU A 52 -7.29 -0.01 -6.36
N ARG A 53 -7.18 -0.18 -7.68
CA ARG A 53 -6.56 -1.38 -8.27
C ARG A 53 -5.05 -1.19 -8.33
N LEU A 54 -4.30 -2.23 -7.97
CA LEU A 54 -2.85 -2.23 -8.15
C LEU A 54 -2.48 -2.10 -9.62
N ARG A 55 -1.55 -1.18 -9.89
CA ARG A 55 -0.92 -1.01 -11.20
C ARG A 55 0.36 -1.84 -11.19
N LEU A 56 0.56 -2.74 -12.15
CA LEU A 56 1.72 -3.66 -12.16
C LEU A 56 2.59 -3.52 -13.42
N ASP A 57 2.21 -2.61 -14.31
CA ASP A 57 2.86 -2.30 -15.58
C ASP A 57 3.85 -1.12 -15.46
N ASP A 58 4.50 -0.99 -14.30
CA ASP A 58 5.56 0.00 -14.06
C ASP A 58 6.91 -0.65 -13.68
N CYS A 59 7.94 0.19 -13.56
CA CYS A 59 9.32 -0.23 -13.26
C CYS A 59 9.90 0.59 -12.09
N PRO A 60 9.46 0.35 -10.84
CA PRO A 60 10.10 0.95 -9.67
C PRO A 60 11.48 0.30 -9.39
N ASP A 61 12.39 1.07 -8.81
CA ASP A 61 13.70 0.58 -8.35
C ASP A 61 13.55 -0.27 -7.08
N ILE A 62 12.60 0.10 -6.21
CA ILE A 62 12.30 -0.58 -4.94
C ILE A 62 10.78 -0.78 -4.81
N VAL A 63 10.38 -1.98 -4.38
CA VAL A 63 9.00 -2.28 -3.99
C VAL A 63 8.96 -2.63 -2.50
N ALA A 64 8.18 -1.89 -1.73
CA ALA A 64 7.87 -2.20 -0.33
C ALA A 64 6.43 -2.73 -0.23
N ILE A 65 6.22 -3.82 0.50
CA ILE A 65 4.91 -4.45 0.66
C ILE A 65 4.61 -4.56 2.15
N GLN A 66 3.52 -3.94 2.60
CA GLN A 66 3.05 -4.09 3.97
C GLN A 66 2.33 -5.45 4.10
N VAL A 67 2.85 -6.30 4.98
CA VAL A 67 2.22 -7.60 5.27
C VAL A 67 1.37 -7.51 6.53
N TYR A 68 0.28 -8.26 6.54
CA TYR A 68 -0.52 -8.49 7.73
C TYR A 68 0.06 -9.67 8.50
N ILE A 69 0.15 -9.52 9.82
CA ILE A 69 0.35 -10.64 10.72
C ILE A 69 -1.02 -11.15 11.16
N THR A 70 -1.27 -12.44 10.95
CA THR A 70 -2.49 -13.16 11.35
C THR A 70 -2.28 -13.86 12.68
#